data_AF-A0A7C1KP21-F1
#
_entry.id   AF-A0A7C1KP21-F1
#
_cell.length_a   1.000
_cell.length_b   1.000
_cell.length_c   1.000
_cell.angle_alpha   90.00
_cell.angle_beta   90.00
_cell.angle_gamma   90.00
#
_symmetry.space_group_name_H-M   'P 1'
#
loop_
_entity.id
_entity.type
_entity.pdbx_description
1 polymer ?
#
loop_
_entity_poly.entity_id
_entity_poly.type
_entity_poly.pdbx_seq_one_letter_code
_entity_poly.pdbx_strand_id
1 'polypeptide(L)' 'MVVIEGCEFPEEGFVYDVESQMWVRFVDDGSITSGMTDIGQHIAG' A
#
# COMPACT_ATOMS: atom_id res chain seq x y z
N MET A 1 -11.68 6.53 2.72
CA MET A 1 -11.20 5.20 3.14
C MET A 1 -12.19 4.17 2.62
N VAL A 2 -11.72 3.16 1.90
CA VAL A 2 -12.58 2.08 1.38
C VAL A 2 -12.24 0.78 2.09
N VAL A 3 -13.27 0.01 2.41
CA VAL A 3 -13.12 -1.35 2.95
C VAL A 3 -13.45 -2.33 1.83
N ILE A 4 -12.51 -3.19 1.47
CA ILE A 4 -12.68 -4.27 0.48
C ILE A 4 -12.46 -5.58 1.22
N GLU A 5 -13.46 -6.47 1.24
CA GLU A 5 -13.37 -7.80 1.88
C GLU A 5 -12.88 -7.75 3.35
N GLY A 6 -13.20 -6.69 4.09
CA GLY A 6 -12.77 -6.51 5.49
C GLY A 6 -11.39 -5.91 5.67
N CYS A 7 -10.67 -5.61 4.58
CA CYS A 7 -9.39 -4.91 4.61
C CYS A 7 -9.58 -3.41 4.39
N GLU A 8 -8.97 -2.59 5.26
CA GLU A 8 -8.97 -1.14 5.12
C GLU A 8 -7.93 -0.70 4.08
N PHE A 9 -8.41 -0.10 2.99
CA PHE A 9 -7.57 0.50 1.95
C PHE A 9 -7.59 2.04 2.06
N PRO A 10 -6.43 2.67 2.30
CA PRO A 10 -6.32 4.11 2.23
C PRO A 10 -6.46 4.57 0.77
N GLU A 11 -7.43 5.45 0.51
CA GLU A 11 -7.75 5.93 -0.84
C GLU A 11 -6.88 7.11 -1.28
N GLU A 12 -6.32 7.87 -0.34
CA GLU A 12 -5.65 9.14 -0.65
C GLU A 12 -4.14 9.02 -0.47
N GLY A 13 -3.40 9.38 -1.52
CA GLY A 13 -1.95 9.50 -1.50
C GLY A 13 -1.18 8.17 -1.58
N PHE A 14 -1.86 7.04 -1.73
CA PHE A 14 -1.24 5.72 -1.93
C PHE A 14 -1.31 5.28 -3.40
N VAL A 15 -0.21 4.74 -3.88
CA VAL A 15 -0.09 4.05 -5.18
C VAL A 15 0.30 2.60 -4.91
N TYR A 16 -0.42 1.67 -5.51
CA TYR A 16 -0.19 0.24 -5.36
C TYR A 16 0.37 -0.35 -6.64
N ASP A 17 1.45 -1.10 -6.52
CA ASP A 17 1.96 -1.98 -7.56
C ASP A 17 1.67 -3.44 -7.17
N VAL A 18 0.63 -3.98 -7.79
CA VAL A 18 0.18 -5.36 -7.57
C VAL A 18 1.11 -6.40 -8.19
N GLU A 19 1.95 -6.04 -9.17
CA GLU A 19 2.89 -7.01 -9.74
C GLU A 19 4.05 -7.28 -8.79
N SER A 20 4.57 -6.22 -8.15
CA SER A 20 5.64 -6.33 -7.15
C SER A 20 5.13 -6.47 -5.72
N GLN A 21 3.81 -6.43 -5.50
CA GLN A 21 3.17 -6.46 -4.17
C GLN A 21 3.63 -5.33 -3.24
N MET A 22 3.89 -4.15 -3.80
CA MET A 22 4.39 -2.96 -3.09
C MET A 22 3.36 -1.83 -3.04
N TRP A 23 3.49 -0.96 -2.06
CA TRP A 23 2.79 0.32 -1.99
C TRP A 23 3.75 1.48 -1.75
N VAL A 24 3.37 2.65 -2.24
CA VAL A 24 4.09 3.91 -2.03
C VAL A 24 3.10 4.99 -1.60
N ARG A 25 3.51 5.81 -0.62
CA ARG A 25 2.83 7.02 -0.20
C ARG A 25 3.75 8.21 -0.39
N PHE A 26 3.27 9.22 -1.12
CA PHE A 26 3.96 10.50 -1.24
C PHE A 26 3.66 11.39 -0.03
N VAL A 27 4.68 12.05 0.49
CA VAL A 27 4.59 13.00 1.60
C VAL A 27 4.85 14.40 1.05
N ASP A 28 4.22 15.41 1.63
CA ASP A 28 4.26 16.80 1.15
C ASP A 28 5.68 17.41 1.13
N ASP A 29 6.61 16.84 1.91
CA ASP A 29 8.02 17.24 1.97
C ASP A 29 8.86 16.68 0.81
N GLY A 30 8.22 15.99 -0.14
CA GLY A 30 8.87 15.36 -1.28
C GLY A 30 9.52 14.00 -0.98
N SER A 31 9.40 13.50 0.25
CA SER A 31 9.81 12.14 0.60
C SER A 31 8.74 11.11 0.19
N ILE A 32 9.15 9.85 0.14
CA ILE A 32 8.24 8.72 -0.04
C ILE A 32 8.34 7.78 1.15
N THR A 33 7.19 7.26 1.59
CA THR A 33 7.13 6.07 2.43
C THR A 33 6.71 4.91 1.55
N SER A 34 7.39 3.78 1.63
CA SER A 34 7.02 2.58 0.88
C SER A 34 7.01 1.35 1.78
N GLY A 35 6.31 0.32 1.33
CA GLY A 35 6.25 -0.96 2.02
C GLY A 35 5.66 -2.05 1.13
N MET A 36 5.59 -3.25 1.69
CA MET A 36 4.94 -4.40 1.07
C MET A 36 3.44 -4.38 1.41
N THR A 37 2.62 -4.81 0.46
CA THR A 37 1.17 -5.00 0.66
C THR A 37 0.92 -6.14 1.66
N ASP A 38 -0.30 -6.18 2.19
CA ASP A 38 -0.72 -7.26 3.10
C ASP A 38 -0.66 -8.65 2.44
N ILE A 39 -0.99 -8.73 1.15
CA ILE A 39 -0.84 -9.96 0.37
C ILE A 39 0.65 -10.32 0.24
N GLY A 40 1.50 -9.35 -0.08
CA GLY A 40 2.95 -9.56 -0.17
C GLY A 40 3.56 -10.08 1.14
N GLN A 41 3.18 -9.53 2.30
CA GLN A 41 3.69 -10.03 3.58
C GLN A 41 3.21 -11.44 3.89
N HIS A 42 1.95 -11.76 3.58
CA HIS A 42 1.43 -13.10 3.77
C HIS A 42 2.17 -14.14 2.91
N ILE A 43 2.60 -13.76 1.70
CA ILE A 43 3.43 -14.61 0.84
C ILE A 43 4.85 -14.76 1.41
N ALA A 44 5.41 -13.70 2.02
CA ALA A 44 6.78 -13.69 2.54
C ALA A 44 6.98 -14.54 3.81
N GLY A 45 5.95 -14.64 4.67
CA GLY A 45 5.95 -15.47 5.88
C GLY A 45 6.18 -14.69 7.17
#